data_AF-A0A494RH06-F1
#
_entry.id   AF-A0A494RH06-F1
#
_cell.length_a   1.000
_cell.length_b   1.000
_cell.length_c   1.000
_cell.angle_alpha   90.00
_cell.angle_beta   90.00
_cell.angle_gamma   90.00
#
_symmetry.space_group_name_H-M   'P 1'
#
loop_
_entity.id
_entity.type
_entity.pdbx_description
1 polymer ?
#
loop_
_entity_poly.entity_id
_entity_poly.type
_entity_poly.pdbx_seq_one_letter_code
_entity_poly.pdbx_strand_id
1 'polypeptide(L)'
;MGFRRYENRPLAWHLATPVSVSEMRRRGWVVMARCQACQLDLRIDMDLMARLNGPDLVLFGRTCRCRRMGCAGRMFFMGTPPGQQVGLFWRLRKPDGSRPAL
;
A
#
# COMPACT_ATOMS: atom_id res chain seq x y z
N MET A 1 5.73 1.82 -22.41
CA MET A 1 4.77 2.87 -22.02
C MET A 1 5.47 3.83 -21.07
N GLY A 2 5.58 5.12 -21.43
CA GLY A 2 6.33 6.12 -20.66
C GLY A 2 5.53 6.73 -19.51
N PHE A 3 6.23 7.17 -18.47
CA PHE A 3 5.65 7.88 -17.32
C PHE A 3 4.94 9.16 -17.78
N ARG A 4 3.62 9.26 -17.55
CA ARG A 4 2.86 10.53 -17.64
C ARG A 4 2.83 11.21 -16.28
N ARG A 5 3.18 12.50 -16.26
CA ARG A 5 3.02 13.39 -15.10
C ARG A 5 1.60 13.29 -14.55
N TYR A 6 1.46 13.32 -13.22
CA TYR A 6 0.17 13.14 -12.55
C TYR A 6 -0.89 14.12 -13.04
N GLU A 7 -0.53 15.40 -13.22
CA GLU A 7 -1.40 16.47 -13.75
C GLU A 7 -1.94 16.23 -15.17
N ASN A 8 -1.28 15.37 -15.96
CA ASN A 8 -1.63 15.08 -17.35
C ASN A 8 -2.37 13.74 -17.50
N ARG A 9 -2.85 13.16 -16.40
CA ARG A 9 -3.64 11.93 -16.42
C ARG A 9 -5.14 12.29 -16.56
N PRO A 10 -5.94 11.51 -17.31
CA PRO A 10 -7.37 11.75 -17.42
C PRO A 10 -8.03 11.80 -16.03
N LEU A 11 -9.08 12.61 -15.86
CA LEU A 11 -9.80 12.72 -14.58
C LEU A 11 -10.23 11.36 -14.01
N ALA A 12 -10.58 10.40 -14.88
CA ALA A 12 -10.88 9.02 -14.51
C ALA A 12 -9.74 8.28 -13.76
N TRP A 13 -8.48 8.70 -13.90
CA TRP A 13 -7.34 8.19 -13.13
C TRP A 13 -7.28 8.73 -11.70
N HIS A 14 -7.81 9.95 -11.48
CA HIS A 14 -7.88 10.58 -10.17
C HIS A 14 -9.18 10.22 -9.44
N LEU A 15 -10.25 10.03 -10.21
CA LEU A 15 -11.57 9.57 -9.76
C LEU A 15 -11.71 8.05 -9.76
N ALA A 16 -10.64 7.30 -10.06
CA ALA A 16 -10.65 5.84 -9.99
C ALA A 16 -11.03 5.44 -8.56
N THR A 17 -12.31 5.12 -8.44
CA THR A 17 -13.05 4.69 -7.25
C THR A 17 -12.24 3.64 -6.49
N PRO A 18 -12.37 3.52 -5.17
CA PRO A 18 -11.73 2.43 -4.44
C PRO A 18 -11.92 1.08 -5.15
N VAL A 19 -10.83 0.59 -5.74
CA VAL A 19 -10.79 -0.65 -6.51
C VAL A 19 -10.76 -1.82 -5.52
N SER A 20 -11.59 -2.84 -5.72
CA SER A 20 -11.56 -4.02 -4.85
C SER A 20 -10.24 -4.79 -4.99
N VAL A 21 -9.89 -5.60 -3.99
CA VAL A 21 -8.69 -6.46 -4.02
C VAL A 21 -8.68 -7.34 -5.28
N SER A 22 -9.82 -7.88 -5.69
CA SER A 22 -9.90 -8.72 -6.89
C SER A 22 -9.67 -7.95 -8.17
N GLU A 23 -10.21 -6.73 -8.27
CA GLU A 23 -10.01 -5.91 -9.46
C GLU A 23 -8.57 -5.40 -9.54
N MET A 24 -7.97 -5.02 -8.41
CA MET A 24 -6.54 -4.71 -8.31
C MET A 24 -5.69 -5.89 -8.78
N ARG A 25 -6.00 -7.11 -8.33
CA ARG A 25 -5.32 -8.34 -8.75
C ARG A 25 -5.41 -8.54 -10.26
N ARG A 26 -6.64 -8.50 -10.82
CA ARG A 26 -6.90 -8.69 -12.25
C ARG A 26 -6.16 -7.66 -13.11
N ARG A 27 -6.08 -6.41 -12.65
CA ARG A 27 -5.40 -5.31 -13.34
C ARG A 27 -3.89 -5.27 -13.08
N GLY A 28 -3.31 -6.22 -12.36
CA GLY A 28 -1.87 -6.26 -12.09
C GLY A 28 -1.35 -5.14 -11.19
N TRP A 29 -2.19 -4.64 -10.27
CA TRP A 29 -1.75 -3.66 -9.28
C TRP A 29 -0.84 -4.32 -8.26
N VAL A 30 0.12 -3.55 -7.78
CA VAL A 30 0.94 -3.92 -6.62
C VAL A 30 0.45 -3.12 -5.41
N VAL A 31 0.15 -3.79 -4.31
CA VAL A 31 -0.24 -3.13 -3.07
C VAL A 31 0.83 -3.31 -2.01
N MET A 32 1.22 -2.22 -1.37
CA MET A 32 2.13 -2.17 -0.25
C MET A 32 1.39 -1.66 0.99
N ALA A 33 1.77 -2.13 2.18
CA ALA A 33 1.34 -1.55 3.44
C ALA A 33 2.53 -0.92 4.15
N ARG A 34 2.36 0.30 4.66
CA ARG A 34 3.41 1.01 5.42
C ARG A 34 2.95 1.38 6.81
N CYS A 35 3.75 1.07 7.81
CA CYS A 35 3.56 1.57 9.16
C CYS A 35 4.06 3.02 9.29
N GLN A 36 3.20 3.95 9.74
CA GLN A 36 3.60 5.35 9.92
C GLN A 36 4.57 5.56 11.10
N ALA A 37 4.56 4.67 12.09
CA ALA A 37 5.45 4.75 13.24
C ALA A 37 6.85 4.21 12.93
N CYS A 38 6.95 2.90 12.62
CA CYS A 38 8.24 2.23 12.46
C CYS A 38 8.74 2.15 11.00
N GLN A 39 7.98 2.68 10.04
CA GLN A 39 8.31 2.68 8.60
C GLN A 39 8.48 1.27 8.00
N LEU A 40 7.92 0.23 8.64
CA LEU A 40 7.86 -1.10 8.05
C LEU A 40 7.00 -1.07 6.79
N ASP A 41 7.62 -1.44 5.67
CA ASP A 41 6.98 -1.68 4.39
C ASP A 41 6.75 -3.19 4.20
N LEU A 42 5.52 -3.59 3.86
CA LEU A 42 5.17 -4.97 3.52
C LEU A 42 4.49 -4.99 2.15
N ARG A 43 4.86 -5.95 1.30
CA ARG A 43 4.08 -6.26 0.11
C ARG A 43 2.86 -7.07 0.51
N ILE A 44 1.70 -6.68 -0.02
CA ILE A 44 0.44 -7.38 0.24
C ILE A 44 0.25 -8.46 -0.82
N ASP A 45 -0.02 -9.67 -0.35
CA ASP A 45 -0.52 -10.77 -1.18
C ASP A 45 -2.03 -10.57 -1.41
N MET A 46 -2.39 -10.24 -2.65
CA MET A 46 -3.77 -9.96 -3.01
C MET A 46 -4.63 -11.22 -3.08
N ASP A 47 -4.05 -12.38 -3.37
CA ASP A 47 -4.75 -13.67 -3.38
C ASP A 47 -5.14 -14.08 -1.97
N LEU A 48 -4.20 -13.96 -1.03
CA LEU A 48 -4.47 -14.20 0.38
C LEU A 48 -5.52 -13.22 0.92
N MET A 49 -5.41 -11.94 0.57
CA MET A 49 -6.38 -10.93 1.02
C MET A 49 -7.79 -11.21 0.51
N ALA A 50 -7.94 -11.57 -0.77
CA ALA A 50 -9.23 -11.94 -1.35
C ALA A 50 -9.80 -13.20 -0.70
N ARG A 51 -8.95 -14.21 -0.44
CA ARG A 51 -9.36 -15.46 0.21
C ARG A 51 -9.84 -15.26 1.65
N LEU A 52 -9.16 -14.40 2.43
CA LEU A 52 -9.46 -14.21 3.85
C LEU A 52 -10.58 -13.20 4.12
N ASN A 53 -10.75 -12.19 3.27
CA ASN A 53 -11.65 -11.06 3.54
C ASN A 53 -12.76 -10.89 2.48
N GLY A 54 -12.74 -11.72 1.44
CA GLY A 54 -13.63 -11.61 0.30
C GLY A 54 -13.07 -10.76 -0.84
N PRO A 55 -13.56 -11.02 -2.07
CA PRO A 55 -13.02 -10.41 -3.30
C PRO A 55 -13.28 -8.92 -3.42
N ASP A 56 -14.34 -8.42 -2.79
CA ASP A 56 -14.82 -7.04 -2.89
C ASP A 56 -14.23 -6.10 -1.84
N LEU A 57 -13.29 -6.61 -1.02
CA LEU A 57 -12.61 -5.79 -0.03
C LEU A 57 -11.95 -4.58 -0.70
N VAL A 58 -12.24 -3.39 -0.18
CA VAL A 58 -11.56 -2.15 -0.52
C VAL A 58 -10.48 -1.85 0.53
N LEU A 59 -9.23 -1.69 0.08
CA LEU A 59 -8.09 -1.38 0.95
C LEU A 59 -7.86 0.12 1.14
N PHE A 60 -8.18 0.94 0.14
CA PHE A 60 -8.00 2.39 0.24
C PHE A 60 -8.89 2.99 1.32
N GLY A 61 -8.34 3.94 2.09
CA GLY A 61 -9.01 4.52 3.25
C GLY A 61 -9.03 3.61 4.49
N ARG A 62 -8.57 2.36 4.40
CA ARG A 62 -8.47 1.45 5.54
C ARG A 62 -7.06 1.41 6.12
N THR A 63 -6.99 1.01 7.38
CA THR A 63 -5.73 0.81 8.11
C THR A 63 -5.79 -0.46 8.95
N CYS A 64 -4.64 -1.09 9.17
CA CYS A 64 -4.51 -2.25 10.06
C CYS A 64 -3.43 -2.04 11.14
N ARG A 65 -3.37 -2.90 12.16
CA ARG A 65 -2.29 -2.85 13.17
C ARG A 65 -0.95 -3.21 12.52
N CYS A 66 0.12 -2.58 12.99
CA CYS A 66 1.49 -2.92 12.57
C CYS A 66 1.78 -4.40 12.84
N ARG A 67 2.40 -5.07 11.86
CA ARG A 67 2.82 -6.47 11.98
C ARG A 67 4.19 -6.63 12.65
N ARG A 68 4.90 -5.52 12.94
CA ARG A 68 6.14 -5.55 13.69
C ARG A 68 5.83 -5.73 15.18
N MET A 69 6.41 -6.77 15.78
CA MET A 69 6.31 -7.01 17.22
C MET A 69 6.78 -5.78 18.02
N GLY A 70 6.01 -5.42 19.04
CA GLY A 70 6.29 -4.26 19.90
C GLY A 70 5.97 -2.89 19.29
N CYS A 71 5.43 -2.81 18.06
CA CYS A 71 5.01 -1.55 17.46
C CYS A 71 3.50 -1.34 17.59
N ALA A 72 3.09 -0.26 18.27
CA ALA A 72 1.69 0.13 18.41
C ALA A 72 1.12 0.89 17.19
N GLY A 73 1.94 1.07 16.14
CA GLY A 73 1.58 1.86 14.96
C GLY A 73 0.48 1.21 14.11
N ARG A 74 -0.06 2.00 13.18
CA ARG A 74 -0.99 1.52 12.14
C ARG A 74 -0.34 1.54 10.78
N MET A 75 -0.74 0.58 9.93
CA MET A 75 -0.32 0.50 8.55
C MET A 75 -1.42 1.05 7.64
N PHE A 76 -1.02 1.85 6.65
CA PHE A 76 -1.88 2.29 5.55
C PHE A 76 -1.50 1.58 4.26
N PHE A 77 -2.46 1.39 3.37
CA PHE A 77 -2.27 0.71 2.10
C PHE A 77 -2.00 1.70 0.98
N MET A 78 -1.03 1.37 0.13
CA MET A 78 -0.62 2.13 -1.04
C MET A 78 -0.72 1.22 -2.26
N GLY A 79 -1.52 1.61 -3.24
CA GLY A 79 -1.63 0.90 -4.52
C GLY A 79 -0.73 1.55 -5.57
N THR A 80 0.04 0.73 -6.27
CA THR A 80 0.83 1.11 -7.44
C THR A 80 0.20 0.47 -8.68
N PRO A 81 -0.22 1.25 -9.68
CA PRO A 81 -0.77 0.70 -10.91
C PRO A 81 0.30 -0.07 -11.72
N PRO A 82 -0.11 -1.00 -12.61
CA PRO A 82 0.81 -1.76 -13.45
C PRO A 82 1.69 -0.83 -14.31
N GLY A 83 2.94 -1.23 -14.52
CA GLY A 83 3.90 -0.49 -15.35
C GLY A 83 4.45 0.79 -14.70
N GLN A 84 4.13 1.06 -13.43
CA GLN A 84 4.77 2.11 -12.64
C GLN A 84 5.85 1.52 -11.72
N GLN A 85 6.81 2.36 -11.32
CA GLN A 85 7.81 1.97 -10.34
C GLN A 85 7.12 1.64 -9.00
N VAL A 86 7.33 0.42 -8.51
CA VAL A 86 6.87 0.00 -7.18
C VAL A 86 7.69 0.73 -6.13
N GLY A 87 7.01 1.21 -5.08
CA GLY A 87 7.45 2.28 -4.17
C GLY A 87 8.88 2.21 -3.61
N LEU A 88 9.30 3.35 -3.07
CA LEU A 88 10.57 3.56 -2.37
C LEU A 88 10.50 2.90 -0.98
N PHE A 89 11.46 2.01 -0.70
CA PHE A 89 11.65 1.40 0.61
C PHE A 89 12.34 2.39 1.56
N TRP A 90 11.74 2.65 2.72
CA TRP A 90 12.34 3.53 3.73
C TRP A 90 13.15 2.73 4.72
N ARG A 91 14.16 3.37 5.33
CA ARG A 91 14.87 2.77 6.46
C ARG A 91 13.89 2.55 7.61
N LEU A 92 13.88 1.33 8.15
CA LEU A 92 13.12 0.97 9.35
C LEU A 92 13.52 1.89 10.51
N ARG A 93 12.52 2.37 11.26
CA ARG A 93 12.72 3.10 12.52
C ARG A 93 12.59 2.15 13.70
N LYS A 94 13.09 2.54 14.88
CA LYS A 94 12.90 1.74 16.09
C LYS A 94 11.40 1.68 16.45
N PRO A 95 10.90 0.58 17.05
CA PRO A 95 9.48 0.39 17.36
C PRO A 95 8.92 1.42 18.35
N ASP A 96 9.79 1.94 19.22
CA ASP A 96 9.53 2.97 20.22
C ASP A 96 9.41 4.40 19.63
N GLY A 97 9.58 4.54 18.31
CA GLY A 97 9.53 5.84 17.62
C GLY A 97 10.83 6.65 17.71
N SER A 98 11.87 6.15 18.37
CA SER A 98 13.17 6.82 18.41
C SER A 98 13.83 6.79 17.03
N ARG A 99 14.40 7.92 16.61
CA ARG A 99 15.23 7.96 15.39
C ARG A 99 16.47 7.10 15.63
N PRO A 100 16.90 6.27 14.67
CA PRO A 100 18.22 5.65 14.74
C PRO A 100 19.26 6.78 14.86
N ALA A 101 20.25 6.61 15.75
CA ALA A 101 21.38 7.51 15.83
C ALA A 101 22.00 7.62 14.43
N LEU A 102 22.30 8.86 14.02
CA LEU A 102 22.93 9.17 12.73
C LEU A 102 24.33 8.57 12.65
#